data_AF-A0A667WUX2-F1
#
_entry.id   AF-A0A667WUX2-F1
#
_cell.length_a   1.000
_cell.length_b   1.000
_cell.length_c   1.000
_cell.angle_alpha   90.00
_cell.angle_beta   90.00
_cell.angle_gamma   90.00
#
_symmetry.space_group_name_H-M   'P 1'
#
loop_
_entity.id
_entity.type
_entity.pdbx_description
1 polymer ?
#
loop_
_entity_poly.entity_id
_entity_poly.type
_entity_poly.pdbx_seq_one_letter_code
_entity_poly.pdbx_strand_id
1 'polypeptide(L)'
;GQKGILPGDAICTLNTLQTNASALEQVRRERGNPQLQLQAMKGFLERAGLTVEELDHLNIIHVTGTKGKGSTCAFTEHILRSYGFRTGFYRERIRINGQPIRKELFTKYFWQVYGRLDETKEAHGGTMPAYFRFLTILAFHVFLQEKVDLAVIEVGIGGAYDCTNIIRRPWVCGISSLGIDHTQILGDTIEKIAWQKGGIFKTGVPAFTVKQPTSPMAVLEERAKDIRCPLWVCPELEEYQVGCGPLHLGLAGQHQRSNASLALQLSHAWLQRRCLPGVPPAACFKPSPIMIKGLADTEWPGRTQMLRHGTVTYFLDGAHTTRSMQACIQWFKDTAAQHERNAAGPVARVLLFNATGERDSAAMLKLLVVSIITAFSNKCEV
;
A
#
# COMPACT_ATOMS: atom_id res chain seq x y z
N GLY A 1 -8.61 -40.95 -5.02
CA GLY A 1 -7.75 -40.51 -3.90
C GLY A 1 -7.18 -39.16 -4.23
N GLN A 2 -7.52 -38.12 -3.47
CA GLN A 2 -6.96 -36.79 -3.66
C GLN A 2 -5.45 -36.86 -3.39
N LYS A 3 -4.62 -36.71 -4.43
CA LYS A 3 -3.20 -36.39 -4.26
C LYS A 3 -3.16 -35.14 -3.38
N GLY A 4 -2.55 -35.25 -2.20
CA GLY A 4 -2.40 -34.14 -1.28
C GLY A 4 -1.64 -33.02 -1.99
N ILE A 5 -2.35 -31.94 -2.34
CA ILE A 5 -1.74 -30.82 -3.04
C ILE A 5 -0.88 -30.09 -2.02
N LEU A 6 0.44 -30.10 -2.22
CA LEU A 6 1.36 -29.57 -1.23
C LEU A 6 1.38 -28.04 -1.32
N PRO A 7 1.59 -27.33 -0.20
CA PRO A 7 1.65 -25.88 -0.23
C PRO A 7 2.77 -25.28 -1.10
N GLY A 8 3.82 -26.05 -1.41
CA GLY A 8 4.86 -25.65 -2.37
C GLY A 8 4.34 -25.56 -3.80
N ASP A 9 3.37 -26.39 -4.16
CA ASP A 9 2.80 -26.46 -5.50
C ASP A 9 2.03 -25.18 -5.83
N ALA A 10 1.27 -24.64 -4.86
CA ALA A 10 0.52 -23.39 -5.06
C ALA A 10 1.43 -22.20 -5.38
N ILE A 11 2.58 -22.07 -4.70
CA ILE A 11 3.55 -20.99 -4.98
C ILE A 11 4.24 -21.22 -6.33
N CYS A 12 4.63 -22.46 -6.63
CA CYS A 12 5.21 -22.82 -7.92
C CYS A 12 4.25 -22.47 -9.06
N THR A 13 3.00 -22.91 -8.98
CA THR A 13 1.94 -22.60 -9.95
C THR A 13 1.67 -21.10 -10.05
N LEU A 14 1.58 -20.39 -8.92
CA LEU A 14 1.44 -18.93 -8.93
C LEU A 14 2.57 -18.26 -9.73
N ASN A 15 3.81 -18.72 -9.55
CA ASN A 15 4.98 -18.20 -10.26
C ASN A 15 5.03 -18.58 -11.75
N THR A 16 4.21 -19.54 -12.21
CA THR A 16 4.03 -19.80 -13.65
C THR A 16 3.12 -18.78 -14.32
N LEU A 17 2.30 -18.05 -13.55
CA LEU A 17 1.53 -16.94 -14.09
C LEU A 17 2.47 -15.83 -14.53
N GLN A 18 2.10 -15.14 -15.61
CA GLN A 18 2.88 -14.04 -16.14
C GLN A 18 3.18 -12.99 -15.06
N THR A 19 4.47 -12.74 -14.83
CA THR A 19 4.92 -11.79 -13.81
C THR A 19 4.47 -10.37 -14.14
N ASN A 20 4.47 -9.49 -13.15
CA ASN A 20 4.17 -8.08 -13.38
C ASN A 20 5.14 -7.40 -14.34
N ALA A 21 6.44 -7.70 -14.25
CA ALA A 21 7.41 -7.09 -15.16
C ALA A 21 7.06 -7.47 -16.61
N SER A 22 6.81 -8.75 -16.85
CA SER A 22 6.44 -9.27 -18.16
C SER A 22 5.07 -8.75 -18.64
N ALA A 23 4.08 -8.66 -17.76
CA ALA A 23 2.75 -8.14 -18.08
C ALA A 23 2.79 -6.63 -18.38
N LEU A 24 3.56 -5.86 -17.61
CA LEU A 24 3.77 -4.43 -17.87
C LEU A 24 4.55 -4.21 -19.16
N GLU A 25 5.57 -5.01 -19.45
CA GLU A 25 6.26 -4.99 -20.75
C GLU A 25 5.32 -5.30 -21.91
N GLN A 26 4.42 -6.27 -21.76
CA GLN A 26 3.43 -6.58 -22.77
C GLN A 26 2.46 -5.41 -22.97
N VAL A 27 1.93 -4.81 -21.90
CA VAL A 27 1.08 -3.61 -21.99
C VAL A 27 1.82 -2.44 -22.65
N ARG A 28 3.12 -2.26 -22.37
CA ARG A 28 3.96 -1.26 -23.03
C ARG A 28 4.08 -1.51 -24.53
N ARG A 29 4.29 -2.78 -24.94
CA ARG A 29 4.45 -3.17 -26.34
C ARG A 29 3.16 -3.11 -27.13
N GLU A 30 2.06 -3.56 -26.54
CA GLU A 30 0.78 -3.74 -27.24
C GLU A 30 -0.07 -2.47 -27.30
N ARG A 31 0.26 -1.42 -26.52
CA ARG A 31 -0.54 -0.18 -26.39
C ARG A 31 -2.04 -0.47 -26.21
N GLY A 32 -2.37 -1.56 -25.52
CA GLY A 32 -3.74 -2.02 -25.35
C GLY A 32 -4.59 -0.99 -24.60
N ASN A 33 -5.89 -0.93 -24.91
CA ASN A 33 -6.81 -0.01 -24.26
C ASN A 33 -6.93 -0.33 -22.74
N PRO A 34 -6.52 0.56 -21.83
CA PRO A 34 -6.56 0.32 -20.39
C PRO A 34 -7.96 -0.02 -19.84
N GLN A 35 -9.01 0.45 -20.51
CA GLN A 35 -10.39 0.14 -20.13
C GLN A 35 -10.73 -1.34 -20.37
N LEU A 36 -10.22 -1.94 -21.45
CA LEU A 36 -10.38 -3.37 -21.72
C LEU A 36 -9.70 -4.22 -20.64
N GLN A 37 -8.63 -3.71 -20.03
CA GLN A 37 -7.92 -4.42 -18.96
C GLN A 37 -8.77 -4.51 -17.69
N LEU A 38 -9.53 -3.47 -17.34
CA LEU A 38 -10.50 -3.51 -16.24
C LEU A 38 -11.68 -4.43 -16.56
N GLN A 39 -12.17 -4.43 -17.79
CA GLN A 39 -13.23 -5.36 -18.21
C GLN A 39 -12.75 -6.81 -18.12
N ALA A 40 -11.54 -7.10 -18.59
CA ALA A 40 -10.92 -8.42 -18.42
C ALA A 40 -10.81 -8.81 -16.94
N MET A 41 -10.43 -7.89 -16.06
CA MET A 41 -10.37 -8.13 -14.62
C MET A 41 -11.74 -8.53 -14.05
N LYS A 42 -12.84 -7.90 -14.48
CA LYS A 42 -14.20 -8.30 -14.08
C LYS A 42 -14.56 -9.69 -14.59
N GLY A 43 -14.24 -10.00 -15.86
CA GLY A 43 -14.46 -11.34 -16.41
C GLY A 43 -13.67 -12.43 -15.67
N PHE A 44 -12.43 -12.15 -15.25
CA PHE A 44 -11.69 -13.08 -14.40
C PHE A 44 -12.30 -13.22 -12.99
N LEU A 45 -12.85 -12.15 -12.41
CA LEU A 45 -13.56 -12.21 -11.14
C LEU A 45 -14.79 -13.12 -11.24
N GLU A 46 -15.60 -12.95 -12.29
CA GLU A 46 -16.79 -13.78 -12.57
C GLU A 46 -16.43 -15.24 -12.77
N ARG A 47 -15.37 -15.53 -13.56
CA ARG A 47 -14.86 -16.89 -13.74
C ARG A 47 -14.33 -17.52 -12.45
N ALA A 48 -13.82 -16.72 -11.52
CA ALA A 48 -13.44 -17.19 -10.19
C ALA A 48 -14.66 -17.44 -9.27
N GLY A 49 -15.88 -17.20 -9.76
CA GLY A 49 -17.14 -17.39 -9.03
C GLY A 49 -17.44 -16.27 -8.05
N LEU A 50 -17.01 -15.03 -8.38
CA LEU A 50 -17.30 -13.82 -7.61
C LEU A 50 -17.87 -12.74 -8.54
N THR A 51 -18.73 -11.88 -8.01
CA THR A 51 -19.29 -10.71 -8.70
C THR A 51 -18.69 -9.42 -8.14
N VAL A 52 -18.74 -8.33 -8.90
CA VAL A 52 -18.25 -7.03 -8.41
C VAL A 52 -19.13 -6.46 -7.29
N GLU A 53 -20.41 -6.83 -7.25
CA GLU A 53 -21.36 -6.46 -6.21
C GLU A 53 -21.02 -7.14 -4.88
N GLU A 54 -20.55 -8.38 -4.89
CA GLU A 54 -20.14 -9.06 -3.66
C GLU A 54 -19.01 -8.32 -2.94
N LEU A 55 -18.13 -7.63 -3.68
CA LEU A 55 -17.05 -6.84 -3.11
C LEU A 55 -17.55 -5.66 -2.24
N ASP A 56 -18.79 -5.20 -2.44
CA ASP A 56 -19.36 -4.11 -1.64
C ASP A 56 -19.56 -4.55 -0.16
N HIS A 57 -19.65 -5.85 0.13
CA HIS A 57 -19.71 -6.40 1.50
C HIS A 57 -18.39 -6.27 2.27
N LEU A 58 -17.28 -5.98 1.59
CA LEU A 58 -15.96 -5.85 2.21
C LEU A 58 -15.69 -4.46 2.80
N ASN A 59 -16.67 -3.54 2.77
CA ASN A 59 -16.59 -2.21 3.37
C ASN A 59 -15.27 -1.48 3.10
N ILE A 60 -14.85 -1.48 1.83
CA ILE A 60 -13.45 -1.28 1.44
C ILE A 60 -12.93 0.14 1.70
N ILE A 61 -11.70 0.24 2.20
CA ILE A 61 -10.88 1.45 2.18
C ILE A 61 -9.86 1.33 1.05
N HIS A 62 -9.93 2.21 0.04
CA HIS A 62 -9.09 2.09 -1.16
C HIS A 62 -8.03 3.19 -1.21
N VAL A 63 -6.75 2.82 -1.22
CA VAL A 63 -5.64 3.78 -1.06
C VAL A 63 -4.68 3.70 -2.23
N THR A 64 -4.36 4.85 -2.82
CA THR A 64 -3.26 5.02 -3.78
C THR A 64 -2.31 6.14 -3.35
N GLY A 65 -1.30 6.40 -4.16
CA GLY A 65 -0.29 7.42 -3.96
C GLY A 65 1.05 7.01 -4.55
N THR A 66 2.02 7.92 -4.61
CA THR A 66 3.37 7.58 -5.09
C THR A 66 4.22 7.04 -3.94
N LYS A 67 4.23 7.77 -2.81
CA LYS A 67 4.91 7.36 -1.57
C LYS A 67 3.96 7.44 -0.40
N GLY A 68 4.09 6.51 0.54
CA GLY A 68 3.28 6.47 1.76
C GLY A 68 2.07 5.54 1.73
N LYS A 69 1.60 5.09 0.56
CA LYS A 69 0.39 4.24 0.44
C LYS A 69 0.40 3.02 1.37
N GLY A 70 1.48 2.24 1.38
CA GLY A 70 1.59 1.08 2.27
C GLY A 70 1.66 1.44 3.76
N SER A 71 2.33 2.54 4.12
CA SER A 71 2.34 3.02 5.52
C SER A 71 0.97 3.53 5.95
N THR A 72 0.27 4.29 5.11
CA THR A 72 -1.11 4.72 5.35
C THR A 72 -2.04 3.52 5.52
N CYS A 73 -1.94 2.51 4.66
CA CYS A 73 -2.71 1.28 4.80
C CYS A 73 -2.38 0.54 6.11
N ALA A 74 -1.10 0.44 6.47
CA ALA A 74 -0.68 -0.21 7.72
C ALA A 74 -1.23 0.51 8.96
N PHE A 75 -1.13 1.85 9.01
CA PHE A 75 -1.72 2.64 10.10
C PHE A 75 -3.25 2.47 10.15
N THR A 76 -3.92 2.57 9.00
CA THR A 76 -5.39 2.45 8.91
C THR A 76 -5.87 1.07 9.37
N GLU A 77 -5.21 0.02 8.90
CA GLU A 77 -5.48 -1.37 9.30
C GLU A 77 -5.28 -1.54 10.81
N HIS A 78 -4.15 -1.07 11.35
CA HIS A 78 -3.84 -1.25 12.77
C HIS A 78 -4.84 -0.50 13.66
N ILE A 79 -5.18 0.75 13.31
CA ILE A 79 -6.19 1.53 14.03
C ILE A 79 -7.51 0.75 14.06
N LEU A 80 -8.04 0.36 12.90
CA LEU A 80 -9.35 -0.30 12.83
C LEU A 80 -9.35 -1.68 13.49
N ARG A 81 -8.24 -2.42 13.39
CA ARG A 81 -8.05 -3.66 14.16
C ARG A 81 -8.02 -3.43 15.67
N SER A 82 -7.46 -2.30 16.12
CA SER A 82 -7.43 -1.94 17.55
C SER A 82 -8.82 -1.60 18.10
N TYR A 83 -9.75 -1.21 17.23
CA TYR A 83 -11.17 -1.11 17.56
C TYR A 83 -11.89 -2.46 17.65
N GLY A 84 -11.18 -3.57 17.42
CA GLY A 84 -11.71 -4.94 17.49
C GLY A 84 -12.27 -5.47 16.16
N PHE A 85 -12.13 -4.73 15.05
CA PHE A 85 -12.60 -5.21 13.76
C PHE A 85 -11.68 -6.28 13.18
N ARG A 86 -12.29 -7.26 12.52
CA ARG A 86 -11.59 -8.22 11.70
C ARG A 86 -11.20 -7.59 10.38
N THR A 87 -9.92 -7.29 10.19
CA THR A 87 -9.41 -6.54 9.06
C THR A 87 -8.79 -7.45 8.01
N GLY A 88 -9.07 -7.19 6.74
CA GLY A 88 -8.26 -7.65 5.60
C GLY A 88 -7.31 -6.54 5.12
N PHE A 89 -6.10 -6.90 4.71
CA PHE A 89 -5.19 -5.97 4.03
C PHE A 89 -4.51 -6.64 2.83
N TYR A 90 -4.60 -5.99 1.66
CA TYR A 90 -4.01 -6.47 0.42
C TYR A 90 -3.13 -5.42 -0.28
N ARG A 91 -1.96 -5.90 -0.75
CA ARG A 91 -1.10 -5.28 -1.77
C ARG A 91 -0.40 -6.36 -2.59
N GLU A 92 0.59 -7.01 -1.97
CA GLU A 92 1.38 -8.12 -2.53
C GLU A 92 1.29 -9.38 -1.65
N ARG A 93 0.85 -9.21 -0.40
CA ARG A 93 0.56 -10.27 0.55
C ARG A 93 -0.85 -10.05 1.07
N ILE A 94 -1.58 -11.15 1.23
CA ILE A 94 -2.91 -11.16 1.82
C ILE A 94 -2.73 -11.30 3.33
N ARG A 95 -3.23 -10.33 4.08
CA ARG A 95 -3.17 -10.30 5.54
C ARG A 95 -4.56 -10.27 6.13
N ILE A 96 -4.74 -10.97 7.24
CA ILE A 96 -5.92 -10.87 8.10
C ILE A 96 -5.45 -10.52 9.50
N ASN A 97 -6.06 -9.51 10.11
CA ASN A 97 -5.72 -9.01 11.43
C ASN A 97 -4.23 -8.69 11.59
N GLY A 98 -3.65 -7.95 10.64
CA GLY A 98 -2.24 -7.58 10.60
C GLY A 98 -1.28 -8.72 10.21
N GLN A 99 -1.71 -9.97 10.22
CA GLN A 99 -0.86 -11.14 9.99
C GLN A 99 -1.02 -11.71 8.57
N PRO A 100 0.06 -12.12 7.89
CA PRO A 100 -0.05 -12.90 6.66
C PRO A 100 -0.92 -14.14 6.90
N ILE A 101 -1.78 -14.48 5.93
CA ILE A 101 -2.57 -15.70 6.04
C ILE A 101 -1.67 -16.93 6.11
N ARG A 102 -2.09 -17.94 6.87
CA ARG A 102 -1.35 -19.20 7.01
C ARG A 102 -1.22 -19.91 5.66
N LYS A 103 -0.15 -20.69 5.52
CA LYS A 103 0.20 -21.37 4.28
C LYS A 103 -0.94 -22.29 3.80
N GLU A 104 -1.56 -23.01 4.73
CA GLU A 104 -2.66 -23.93 4.47
C GLU A 104 -3.89 -23.19 3.93
N LEU A 105 -4.18 -22.02 4.51
CA LEU A 105 -5.30 -21.17 4.11
C LEU A 105 -5.06 -20.56 2.72
N PHE A 106 -3.83 -20.08 2.48
CA PHE A 106 -3.41 -19.62 1.16
C PHE A 106 -3.58 -20.73 0.12
N THR A 107 -3.06 -21.93 0.38
CA THR A 107 -3.16 -23.08 -0.55
C THR A 107 -4.60 -23.46 -0.84
N LYS A 108 -5.45 -23.56 0.19
CA LYS A 108 -6.88 -23.86 0.04
C LYS A 108 -7.54 -22.87 -0.92
N TYR A 109 -7.41 -21.57 -0.63
CA TYR A 109 -8.07 -20.54 -1.43
C TYR A 109 -7.45 -20.36 -2.81
N PHE A 110 -6.13 -20.55 -2.93
CA PHE A 110 -5.43 -20.55 -4.20
C PHE A 110 -6.05 -21.58 -5.16
N TRP A 111 -6.21 -22.83 -4.73
CA TRP A 111 -6.75 -23.88 -5.61
C TRP A 111 -8.23 -23.72 -5.91
N GLN A 112 -9.01 -23.13 -4.99
CA GLN A 112 -10.41 -22.79 -5.29
C GLN A 112 -10.51 -21.76 -6.41
N VAL A 113 -9.70 -20.70 -6.36
CA VAL A 113 -9.71 -19.63 -7.38
C VAL A 113 -9.07 -20.12 -8.68
N TYR A 114 -7.88 -20.72 -8.60
CA TYR A 114 -7.14 -21.23 -9.75
C TYR A 114 -7.93 -22.32 -10.48
N GLY A 115 -8.51 -23.28 -9.76
CA GLY A 115 -9.30 -24.36 -10.36
C GLY A 115 -10.46 -23.84 -11.20
N ARG A 116 -11.26 -22.90 -10.66
CA ARG A 116 -12.38 -22.29 -11.40
C ARG A 116 -11.93 -21.51 -12.63
N LEU A 117 -10.81 -20.79 -12.53
CA LEU A 117 -10.22 -20.07 -13.66
C LEU A 117 -9.71 -21.04 -14.73
N ASP A 118 -9.03 -22.11 -14.33
CA ASP A 118 -8.45 -23.11 -15.23
C ASP A 118 -9.54 -23.94 -15.94
N GLU A 119 -10.58 -24.36 -15.21
CA GLU A 119 -11.76 -25.08 -15.74
C GLU A 119 -12.47 -24.30 -16.85
N THR A 120 -12.50 -22.97 -16.74
CA THR A 120 -13.19 -22.10 -17.70
C THR A 120 -12.26 -21.52 -18.77
N LYS A 121 -10.96 -21.83 -18.76
CA LYS A 121 -9.97 -21.14 -19.61
C LYS A 121 -10.19 -21.36 -21.10
N GLU A 122 -10.49 -22.59 -21.52
CA GLU A 122 -10.62 -22.94 -22.95
C GLU A 122 -11.82 -22.23 -23.58
N ALA A 123 -12.93 -22.14 -22.84
CA ALA A 123 -14.11 -21.36 -23.23
C ALA A 123 -13.83 -19.84 -23.36
N HIS A 124 -12.71 -19.37 -22.82
CA HIS A 124 -12.26 -17.97 -22.84
C HIS A 124 -10.90 -17.82 -23.54
N GLY A 125 -10.65 -18.62 -24.59
CA GLY A 125 -9.47 -18.50 -25.44
C GLY A 125 -8.16 -18.86 -24.75
N GLY A 126 -8.20 -19.78 -23.76
CA GLY A 126 -7.03 -20.23 -23.01
C GLY A 126 -6.47 -19.21 -22.02
N THR A 127 -7.22 -18.14 -21.71
CA THR A 127 -6.68 -16.99 -20.96
C THR A 127 -6.70 -17.20 -19.44
N MET A 128 -5.58 -16.86 -18.80
CA MET A 128 -5.44 -16.79 -17.34
C MET A 128 -5.06 -15.37 -16.91
N PRO A 129 -5.48 -14.92 -15.70
CA PRO A 129 -5.05 -13.63 -15.19
C PRO A 129 -3.55 -13.62 -14.90
N ALA A 130 -2.88 -12.52 -15.24
CA ALA A 130 -1.50 -12.28 -14.82
C ALA A 130 -1.37 -12.26 -13.28
N TYR A 131 -0.15 -12.46 -12.78
CA TYR A 131 0.15 -12.72 -11.37
C TYR A 131 -0.60 -11.79 -10.39
N PHE A 132 -0.55 -10.47 -10.57
CA PHE A 132 -1.21 -9.55 -9.64
C PHE A 132 -2.73 -9.51 -9.78
N ARG A 133 -3.27 -9.70 -10.99
CA ARG A 133 -4.73 -9.81 -11.16
C ARG A 133 -5.26 -11.03 -10.43
N PHE A 134 -4.55 -12.16 -10.57
CA PHE A 134 -4.85 -13.37 -9.83
C PHE A 134 -4.80 -13.14 -8.32
N LEU A 135 -3.72 -12.53 -7.80
CA LEU A 135 -3.60 -12.24 -6.37
C LEU A 135 -4.70 -11.29 -5.86
N THR A 136 -5.14 -10.33 -6.68
CA THR A 136 -6.24 -9.42 -6.32
C THR A 136 -7.56 -10.19 -6.20
N ILE A 137 -7.86 -11.08 -7.14
CA ILE A 137 -9.04 -11.96 -7.07
C ILE A 137 -8.94 -12.87 -5.84
N LEU A 138 -7.78 -13.47 -5.62
CA LEU A 138 -7.54 -14.33 -4.47
C LEU A 138 -7.71 -13.57 -3.15
N ALA A 139 -7.26 -12.32 -3.06
CA ALA A 139 -7.43 -11.48 -1.88
C ALA A 139 -8.90 -11.21 -1.59
N PHE A 140 -9.69 -10.85 -2.60
CA PHE A 140 -11.14 -10.66 -2.45
C PHE A 140 -11.84 -11.95 -2.03
N HIS A 141 -11.51 -13.08 -2.66
CA HIS A 141 -12.02 -14.39 -2.28
C HIS A 141 -11.72 -14.70 -0.82
N VAL A 142 -10.46 -14.54 -0.40
CA VAL A 142 -10.05 -14.76 1.00
C VAL A 142 -10.85 -13.86 1.94
N PHE A 143 -10.96 -12.57 1.67
CA PHE A 143 -11.65 -11.64 2.56
C PHE A 143 -13.15 -11.93 2.70
N LEU A 144 -13.81 -12.35 1.61
CA LEU A 144 -15.22 -12.76 1.63
C LEU A 144 -15.40 -14.08 2.40
N GLN A 145 -14.59 -15.09 2.11
CA GLN A 145 -14.66 -16.41 2.78
C GLN A 145 -14.34 -16.30 4.27
N GLU A 146 -13.34 -15.48 4.59
CA GLU A 146 -12.95 -15.18 5.95
C GLU A 146 -13.79 -14.08 6.58
N LYS A 147 -14.88 -13.60 5.95
CA LYS A 147 -15.86 -12.67 6.54
C LYS A 147 -15.20 -11.52 7.32
N VAL A 148 -14.24 -10.85 6.70
CA VAL A 148 -13.62 -9.66 7.32
C VAL A 148 -14.67 -8.55 7.43
N ASP A 149 -14.60 -7.74 8.48
CA ASP A 149 -15.48 -6.59 8.67
C ASP A 149 -15.16 -5.47 7.69
N LEU A 150 -13.89 -5.35 7.31
CA LEU A 150 -13.41 -4.42 6.30
C LEU A 150 -12.14 -4.91 5.60
N ALA A 151 -11.91 -4.44 4.39
CA ALA A 151 -10.64 -4.62 3.69
C ALA A 151 -9.99 -3.27 3.36
N VAL A 152 -8.73 -3.11 3.76
CA VAL A 152 -7.85 -2.03 3.30
C VAL A 152 -7.14 -2.52 2.04
N ILE A 153 -7.33 -1.83 0.92
CA ILE A 153 -6.79 -2.24 -0.38
C ILE A 153 -5.81 -1.18 -0.87
N GLU A 154 -4.54 -1.55 -0.99
CA GLU A 154 -3.51 -0.71 -1.60
C GLU A 154 -3.50 -0.93 -3.12
N VAL A 155 -3.61 0.15 -3.88
CA VAL A 155 -3.44 0.15 -5.33
C VAL A 155 -2.01 -0.25 -5.69
N GLY A 156 -1.85 -1.12 -6.69
CA GLY A 156 -0.56 -1.51 -7.21
C GLY A 156 0.16 -0.34 -7.89
N ILE A 157 -0.34 0.05 -9.07
CA ILE A 157 0.24 1.13 -9.89
C ILE A 157 -0.88 2.04 -10.42
N GLY A 158 -0.70 3.37 -10.31
CA GLY A 158 -1.67 4.33 -10.81
C GLY A 158 -2.92 4.41 -9.94
N GLY A 159 -4.06 4.01 -10.48
CA GLY A 159 -5.37 4.04 -9.82
C GLY A 159 -6.50 3.76 -10.80
N ALA A 160 -6.67 4.63 -11.80
CA ALA A 160 -7.75 4.60 -12.78
C ALA A 160 -7.91 3.23 -13.45
N TYR A 161 -6.80 2.62 -13.83
CA TYR A 161 -6.76 1.34 -14.56
C TYR A 161 -6.07 0.22 -13.80
N ASP A 162 -5.84 0.40 -12.48
CA ASP A 162 -5.30 -0.66 -11.65
C ASP A 162 -6.32 -1.79 -11.48
N CYS A 163 -5.87 -3.03 -11.39
CA CYS A 163 -6.74 -4.19 -11.26
C CYS A 163 -7.63 -4.17 -10.00
N THR A 164 -7.24 -3.42 -8.96
CA THR A 164 -8.07 -3.21 -7.78
C THR A 164 -9.25 -2.27 -8.06
N ASN A 165 -9.20 -1.43 -9.09
CA ASN A 165 -10.24 -0.44 -9.39
C ASN A 165 -11.52 -1.01 -10.04
N ILE A 166 -11.70 -2.34 -9.96
CA ILE A 166 -13.01 -2.99 -10.13
C ILE A 166 -13.93 -2.75 -8.93
N ILE A 167 -13.37 -2.32 -7.78
CA ILE A 167 -14.11 -1.89 -6.60
C ILE A 167 -15.06 -0.76 -7.00
N ARG A 168 -16.36 -0.97 -6.82
CA ARG A 168 -17.38 -0.01 -7.27
C ARG A 168 -17.74 1.00 -6.19
N ARG A 169 -17.92 0.55 -4.95
CA ARG A 169 -18.38 1.39 -3.83
C ARG A 169 -17.48 1.24 -2.59
N PRO A 170 -16.23 1.73 -2.64
CA PRO A 170 -15.43 1.84 -1.43
C PRO A 170 -16.15 2.77 -0.44
N TRP A 171 -15.91 2.55 0.84
CA TRP A 171 -16.47 3.38 1.90
C TRP A 171 -15.73 4.72 2.00
N VAL A 172 -14.42 4.70 1.72
CA VAL A 172 -13.57 5.89 1.68
C VAL A 172 -12.34 5.62 0.81
N CYS A 173 -11.88 6.65 0.09
CA CYS A 173 -10.68 6.62 -0.73
C CYS A 173 -9.57 7.49 -0.13
N GLY A 174 -8.30 7.07 -0.30
CA GLY A 174 -7.13 7.79 0.18
C GLY A 174 -6.08 8.01 -0.91
N ILE A 175 -5.51 9.21 -1.00
CA ILE A 175 -4.36 9.51 -1.86
C ILE A 175 -3.19 10.00 -1.00
N SER A 176 -2.17 9.17 -0.84
CA SER A 176 -0.93 9.56 -0.18
C SER A 176 -0.07 10.47 -1.08
N SER A 177 1.12 10.86 -0.62
CA SER A 177 1.95 11.84 -1.34
C SER A 177 2.20 11.46 -2.80
N LEU A 178 1.99 12.44 -3.68
CA LEU A 178 2.28 12.36 -5.11
C LEU A 178 3.72 12.74 -5.41
N GLY A 179 4.24 12.15 -6.48
CA GLY A 179 5.58 12.38 -6.99
C GLY A 179 5.79 11.64 -8.30
N ILE A 180 6.83 12.02 -9.02
CA ILE A 180 7.25 11.34 -10.26
C ILE A 180 7.70 9.92 -9.94
N ASP A 181 7.01 8.95 -10.50
CA ASP A 181 7.32 7.51 -10.41
C ASP A 181 6.57 6.80 -11.54
N HIS A 182 7.11 5.67 -12.02
CA HIS A 182 6.50 4.87 -13.10
C HIS A 182 6.11 5.67 -14.36
N THR A 183 6.95 6.62 -14.79
CA THR A 183 6.65 7.56 -15.89
C THR A 183 6.30 6.90 -17.21
N GLN A 184 6.90 5.74 -17.49
CA GLN A 184 6.61 4.93 -18.69
C GLN A 184 5.17 4.39 -18.75
N ILE A 185 4.44 4.35 -17.63
CA ILE A 185 3.06 3.82 -17.53
C ILE A 185 2.07 4.94 -17.20
N LEU A 186 2.43 5.82 -16.27
CA LEU A 186 1.52 6.82 -15.72
C LEU A 186 1.61 8.18 -16.40
N GLY A 187 2.60 8.36 -17.29
CA GLY A 187 2.92 9.63 -17.91
C GLY A 187 4.16 10.28 -17.29
N ASP A 188 4.74 11.18 -18.05
CA ASP A 188 5.98 11.92 -17.77
C ASP A 188 5.80 13.14 -16.85
N THR A 189 4.55 13.49 -16.50
CA THR A 189 4.26 14.65 -15.64
C THR A 189 3.49 14.26 -14.38
N ILE A 190 3.63 15.07 -13.32
CA ILE A 190 2.97 14.80 -12.03
C ILE A 190 1.45 14.96 -12.14
N GLU A 191 0.96 15.76 -13.08
CA GLU A 191 -0.46 15.96 -13.41
C GLU A 191 -1.07 14.69 -14.00
N LYS A 192 -0.38 14.03 -14.95
CA LYS A 192 -0.82 12.74 -15.51
C LYS A 192 -0.87 11.68 -14.41
N ILE A 193 0.11 11.68 -13.50
CA ILE A 193 0.13 10.79 -12.33
C ILE A 193 -1.03 11.10 -11.37
N ALA A 194 -1.32 12.37 -11.10
CA ALA A 194 -2.44 12.80 -10.27
C ALA A 194 -3.77 12.36 -10.88
N TRP A 195 -3.94 12.55 -12.20
CA TRP A 195 -5.11 12.09 -12.94
C TRP A 195 -5.32 10.59 -12.79
N GLN A 196 -4.26 9.78 -13.00
CA GLN A 196 -4.31 8.33 -12.82
C GLN A 196 -4.73 7.96 -11.39
N LYS A 197 -4.17 8.63 -10.38
CA LYS A 197 -4.43 8.31 -8.97
C LYS A 197 -5.82 8.74 -8.50
N GLY A 198 -6.32 9.90 -8.94
CA GLY A 198 -7.71 10.30 -8.72
C GLY A 198 -8.72 9.39 -9.42
N GLY A 199 -8.28 8.42 -10.23
CA GLY A 199 -9.16 7.42 -10.84
C GLY A 199 -9.79 6.42 -9.89
N ILE A 200 -9.37 6.39 -8.62
CA ILE A 200 -10.05 5.61 -7.58
C ILE A 200 -11.27 6.33 -6.99
N PHE A 201 -11.47 7.62 -7.29
CA PHE A 201 -12.64 8.36 -6.80
C PHE A 201 -13.93 7.77 -7.36
N LYS A 202 -14.98 7.79 -6.53
CA LYS A 202 -16.30 7.27 -6.87
C LYS A 202 -17.36 8.28 -6.43
N THR A 203 -18.46 8.34 -7.18
CA THR A 203 -19.54 9.28 -6.93
C THR A 203 -20.08 9.14 -5.50
N GLY A 204 -20.08 10.26 -4.76
CA GLY A 204 -20.56 10.35 -3.39
C GLY A 204 -19.72 9.62 -2.34
N VAL A 205 -18.57 9.03 -2.70
CA VAL A 205 -17.66 8.41 -1.74
C VAL A 205 -16.66 9.45 -1.23
N PRO A 206 -16.46 9.62 0.08
CA PRO A 206 -15.41 10.50 0.60
C PRO A 206 -14.03 10.11 0.09
N ALA A 207 -13.23 11.12 -0.24
CA ALA A 207 -11.82 10.99 -0.52
C ALA A 207 -10.99 11.94 0.34
N PHE A 208 -9.83 11.46 0.79
CA PHE A 208 -8.87 12.24 1.54
C PHE A 208 -7.50 12.19 0.86
N THR A 209 -6.80 13.32 0.83
CA THR A 209 -5.42 13.41 0.36
C THR A 209 -4.56 14.12 1.39
N VAL A 210 -3.26 13.82 1.41
CA VAL A 210 -2.29 14.71 2.07
C VAL A 210 -2.10 15.98 1.23
N LYS A 211 -1.45 17.01 1.79
CA LYS A 211 -1.05 18.19 1.03
C LYS A 211 -0.20 17.80 -0.18
N GLN A 212 -0.56 18.31 -1.36
CA GLN A 212 0.14 18.08 -2.62
C GLN A 212 0.69 19.40 -3.17
N PRO A 213 1.64 19.37 -4.14
CA PRO A 213 1.96 20.56 -4.92
C PRO A 213 0.72 21.10 -5.66
N THR A 214 0.70 22.41 -5.94
CA THR A 214 -0.48 23.10 -6.50
C THR A 214 -1.01 22.46 -7.77
N SER A 215 -0.14 22.17 -8.74
CA SER A 215 -0.53 21.61 -10.04
C SER A 215 -1.23 20.24 -9.94
N PRO A 216 -0.63 19.20 -9.31
CA PRO A 216 -1.33 17.92 -9.13
C PRO A 216 -2.52 17.99 -8.17
N MET A 217 -2.55 18.93 -7.21
CA MET A 217 -3.73 19.14 -6.36
C MET A 217 -4.93 19.59 -7.20
N ALA A 218 -4.74 20.57 -8.09
CA ALA A 218 -5.80 21.05 -8.97
C ALA A 218 -6.40 19.93 -9.83
N VAL A 219 -5.57 19.01 -10.33
CA VAL A 219 -6.04 17.82 -11.07
C VAL A 219 -6.89 16.90 -10.21
N LEU A 220 -6.52 16.69 -8.94
CA LEU A 220 -7.34 15.90 -8.02
C LEU A 220 -8.68 16.58 -7.73
N GLU A 221 -8.69 17.90 -7.53
CA GLU A 221 -9.90 18.69 -7.28
C GLU A 221 -10.85 18.68 -8.47
N GLU A 222 -10.33 18.90 -9.68
CA GLU A 222 -11.09 18.83 -10.92
C GLU A 222 -11.72 17.44 -11.11
N ARG A 223 -10.92 16.38 -10.94
CA ARG A 223 -11.41 15.01 -11.06
C ARG A 223 -12.45 14.66 -9.99
N ALA A 224 -12.26 15.12 -8.76
CA ALA A 224 -13.21 14.93 -7.68
C ALA A 224 -14.54 15.65 -7.98
N LYS A 225 -14.48 16.88 -8.51
CA LYS A 225 -15.64 17.64 -8.96
C LYS A 225 -16.41 16.92 -10.07
N ASP A 226 -15.71 16.46 -11.11
CA ASP A 226 -16.34 15.77 -12.25
C ASP A 226 -17.04 14.47 -11.83
N ILE A 227 -16.42 13.71 -10.92
CA ILE A 227 -16.97 12.44 -10.43
C ILE A 227 -18.04 12.66 -9.34
N ARG A 228 -18.18 13.88 -8.82
CA ARG A 228 -18.97 14.25 -7.63
C ARG A 228 -18.52 13.46 -6.40
N CYS A 229 -17.21 13.38 -6.21
CA CYS A 229 -16.52 12.80 -5.07
C CYS A 229 -16.16 13.93 -4.09
N PRO A 230 -16.66 13.94 -2.85
CA PRO A 230 -16.18 14.86 -1.85
C PRO A 230 -14.70 14.60 -1.56
N LEU A 231 -13.84 15.60 -1.80
CA LEU A 231 -12.39 15.50 -1.59
C LEU A 231 -11.96 16.52 -0.54
N TRP A 232 -11.15 16.06 0.42
CA TRP A 232 -10.54 16.93 1.42
C TRP A 232 -9.04 16.71 1.56
N VAL A 233 -8.35 17.79 1.91
CA VAL A 233 -6.95 17.75 2.31
C VAL A 233 -6.89 17.49 3.81
N CYS A 234 -6.07 16.51 4.22
CA CYS A 234 -5.87 16.19 5.62
C CYS A 234 -5.09 17.32 6.31
N PRO A 235 -5.40 17.64 7.58
CA PRO A 235 -4.60 18.56 8.37
C PRO A 235 -3.22 17.96 8.66
N GLU A 236 -2.28 18.80 9.10
CA GLU A 236 -1.01 18.31 9.64
C GLU A 236 -1.25 17.50 10.92
N LEU A 237 -0.36 16.55 11.23
CA LEU A 237 -0.57 15.62 12.35
C LEU A 237 -0.61 16.34 13.71
N GLU A 238 0.07 17.49 13.80
CA GLU A 238 0.15 18.37 14.97
C GLU A 238 -1.17 19.10 15.26
N GLU A 239 -2.03 19.26 14.25
CA GLU A 239 -3.30 19.98 14.41
C GLU A 239 -4.38 19.13 15.09
N TYR A 240 -4.14 17.82 15.25
CA TYR A 240 -5.02 16.95 16.01
C TYR A 240 -4.89 17.22 17.50
N GLN A 241 -6.03 17.45 18.16
CA GLN A 241 -6.06 17.74 19.59
C GLN A 241 -5.76 16.48 20.40
N VAL A 242 -4.57 16.41 20.98
CA VAL A 242 -4.17 15.34 21.90
C VAL A 242 -3.97 15.94 23.29
N GLY A 243 -4.62 15.35 24.30
CA GLY A 243 -4.49 15.82 25.69
C GLY A 243 -3.17 15.43 26.36
N CYS A 244 -2.29 14.69 25.68
CA CYS A 244 -1.13 14.01 26.26
C CYS A 244 0.20 14.29 25.52
N GLY A 245 0.30 15.41 24.79
CA GLY A 245 1.49 15.78 24.02
C GLY A 245 1.45 15.30 22.56
N PRO A 246 2.60 15.29 21.85
CA PRO A 246 2.64 14.95 20.43
C PRO A 246 2.26 13.48 20.17
N LEU A 247 1.60 13.22 19.03
CA LEU A 247 1.32 11.85 18.60
C LEU A 247 2.63 11.10 18.30
N HIS A 248 2.85 10.02 19.02
CA HIS A 248 3.91 9.06 18.76
C HIS A 248 3.47 8.05 17.69
N LEU A 249 4.36 7.75 16.75
CA LEU A 249 4.11 6.83 15.64
C LEU A 249 5.05 5.62 15.77
N GLY A 250 4.54 4.43 15.48
CA GLY A 250 5.34 3.20 15.42
C GLY A 250 6.28 3.14 14.21
N LEU A 251 6.00 3.94 13.17
CA LEU A 251 6.87 4.09 12.01
C LEU A 251 7.66 5.40 12.10
N ALA A 252 8.98 5.29 12.08
CA ALA A 252 9.87 6.44 12.16
C ALA A 252 9.96 7.23 10.84
N GLY A 253 10.28 8.52 10.96
CA GLY A 253 10.56 9.44 9.86
C GLY A 253 9.48 10.50 9.64
N GLN A 254 9.90 11.73 9.31
CA GLN A 254 9.00 12.88 9.15
C GLN A 254 7.89 12.66 8.11
N HIS A 255 8.20 11.93 7.04
CA HIS A 255 7.24 11.58 5.99
C HIS A 255 6.10 10.67 6.47
N GLN A 256 6.24 10.00 7.62
CA GLN A 256 5.16 9.19 8.19
C GLN A 256 4.07 10.02 8.83
N ARG A 257 4.32 11.29 9.17
CA ARG A 257 3.34 12.16 9.83
C ARG A 257 2.13 12.43 8.96
N SER A 258 2.36 12.74 7.68
CA SER A 258 1.27 12.90 6.72
C SER A 258 0.57 11.57 6.39
N ASN A 259 1.31 10.45 6.37
CA ASN A 259 0.71 9.12 6.20
C ASN A 259 -0.21 8.73 7.36
N ALA A 260 0.18 9.09 8.59
CA ALA A 260 -0.59 8.88 9.81
C ALA A 260 -1.82 9.78 9.87
N SER A 261 -1.68 11.06 9.50
CA SER A 261 -2.82 11.99 9.38
C SER A 261 -3.86 11.47 8.37
N LEU A 262 -3.41 11.02 7.19
CA LEU A 262 -4.29 10.39 6.22
C LEU A 262 -4.97 9.15 6.79
N ALA A 263 -4.23 8.28 7.49
CA ALA A 263 -4.80 7.08 8.13
C ALA A 263 -5.84 7.42 9.21
N LEU A 264 -5.63 8.48 9.99
CA LEU A 264 -6.61 8.98 10.97
C LEU A 264 -7.90 9.40 10.28
N GLN A 265 -7.84 10.19 9.21
CA GLN A 265 -9.03 10.62 8.47
C GLN A 265 -9.76 9.45 7.82
N LEU A 266 -9.02 8.51 7.19
CA LEU A 266 -9.62 7.32 6.60
C LEU A 266 -10.35 6.46 7.65
N SER A 267 -9.69 6.21 8.79
CA SER A 267 -10.27 5.43 9.88
C SER A 267 -11.48 6.12 10.49
N HIS A 268 -11.38 7.44 10.73
CA HIS A 268 -12.46 8.23 11.32
C HIS A 268 -13.70 8.28 10.41
N ALA A 269 -13.51 8.58 9.12
CA ALA A 269 -14.59 8.62 8.15
C ALA A 269 -15.27 7.24 8.01
N TRP A 270 -14.48 6.16 7.98
CA TRP A 270 -15.03 4.80 7.92
C TRP A 270 -15.86 4.46 9.15
N LEU A 271 -15.36 4.76 10.37
CA LEU A 271 -16.07 4.54 11.63
C LEU A 271 -17.37 5.35 11.71
N GLN A 272 -17.34 6.63 11.35
CA GLN A 272 -18.53 7.49 11.42
C GLN A 272 -19.62 7.05 10.45
N ARG A 273 -19.24 6.66 9.24
CA ARG A 273 -20.18 6.21 8.21
C ARG A 273 -20.92 4.92 8.59
N ARG A 274 -20.41 4.14 9.55
CA ARG A 274 -21.13 2.99 10.13
C ARG A 274 -22.27 3.40 11.05
N CYS A 275 -22.12 4.55 11.71
CA CYS A 275 -23.05 5.01 12.74
C CYS A 275 -24.07 6.02 12.20
N LEU A 276 -23.66 6.89 11.28
CA LEU A 276 -24.48 7.98 10.78
C LEU A 276 -24.43 8.04 9.23
N PRO A 277 -25.59 8.25 8.58
CA PRO A 277 -25.61 8.57 7.16
C PRO A 277 -25.07 10.00 6.94
N GLY A 278 -23.95 10.12 6.25
CA GLY A 278 -23.33 11.40 5.94
C GLY A 278 -21.84 11.27 5.62
N VAL A 279 -21.26 12.31 5.03
CA VAL A 279 -19.82 12.37 4.78
C VAL A 279 -19.24 13.50 5.64
N PRO A 280 -18.48 13.18 6.70
CA PRO A 280 -17.88 14.20 7.54
C PRO A 280 -16.80 14.96 6.74
N PRO A 281 -16.72 16.29 6.83
CA PRO A 281 -15.58 17.03 6.30
C PRO A 281 -14.29 16.60 7.00
N ALA A 282 -13.12 16.84 6.38
CA ALA A 282 -11.81 16.67 7.05
C ALA A 282 -11.59 17.74 8.13
N ALA A 283 -12.38 17.70 9.20
CA ALA A 283 -12.13 18.51 10.38
C ALA A 283 -11.06 17.84 11.24
N CYS A 284 -10.30 18.66 11.96
CA CYS A 284 -9.53 18.16 13.10
C CYS A 284 -10.52 17.60 14.13
N PHE A 285 -10.20 16.43 14.66
CA PHE A 285 -10.93 15.80 15.75
C PHE A 285 -9.93 15.41 16.83
N LYS A 286 -10.45 15.09 18.02
CA LYS A 286 -9.65 14.50 19.10
C LYS A 286 -9.51 12.99 18.83
N PRO A 287 -8.33 12.47 18.47
CA PRO A 287 -8.18 11.03 18.24
C PRO A 287 -8.49 10.26 19.51
N SER A 288 -9.20 9.14 19.38
CA SER A 288 -9.49 8.29 20.53
C SER A 288 -8.20 7.66 21.07
N PRO A 289 -8.18 7.21 22.34
CA PRO A 289 -7.05 6.43 22.86
C PRO A 289 -6.70 5.20 22.00
N ILE A 290 -7.70 4.59 21.36
CA ILE A 290 -7.52 3.45 20.45
C ILE A 290 -6.80 3.87 19.16
N MET A 291 -7.15 5.03 18.59
CA MET A 291 -6.45 5.57 17.41
C MET A 291 -5.00 5.93 17.74
N ILE A 292 -4.77 6.60 18.87
CA ILE A 292 -3.43 6.99 19.33
C ILE A 292 -2.56 5.75 19.51
N LYS A 293 -3.09 4.73 20.21
CA LYS A 293 -2.41 3.45 20.39
C LYS A 293 -2.15 2.75 19.06
N GLY A 294 -3.16 2.69 18.18
CA GLY A 294 -3.02 2.08 16.86
C GLY A 294 -1.90 2.72 16.02
N LEU A 295 -1.76 4.06 16.06
CA LEU A 295 -0.63 4.75 15.43
C LEU A 295 0.71 4.40 16.07
N ALA A 296 0.79 4.38 17.41
CA ALA A 296 2.02 4.11 18.15
C ALA A 296 2.51 2.66 17.97
N ASP A 297 1.58 1.70 17.91
CA ASP A 297 1.88 0.26 17.83
C ASP A 297 2.04 -0.24 16.38
N THR A 298 1.86 0.63 15.37
CA THR A 298 1.97 0.22 13.97
C THR A 298 3.40 -0.14 13.60
N GLU A 299 3.59 -1.41 13.25
CA GLU A 299 4.80 -1.92 12.63
C GLU A 299 4.57 -2.22 11.14
N TRP A 300 5.57 -1.93 10.32
CA TRP A 300 5.52 -2.24 8.89
C TRP A 300 6.87 -2.74 8.39
N PRO A 301 7.01 -4.07 8.17
CA PRO A 301 8.29 -4.66 7.81
C PRO A 301 8.92 -4.01 6.57
N GLY A 302 10.21 -3.69 6.68
CA GLY A 302 10.98 -3.02 5.62
C GLY A 302 10.70 -1.52 5.45
N ARG A 303 10.04 -0.84 6.40
CA ARG A 303 9.95 0.62 6.47
C ARG A 303 10.50 1.13 7.79
N THR A 304 11.62 1.85 7.72
CA THR A 304 12.33 2.39 8.87
C THR A 304 12.40 1.40 10.03
N GLN A 305 12.64 0.12 9.69
CA GLN A 305 12.52 -1.00 10.61
C GLN A 305 13.88 -1.27 11.24
N MET A 306 13.89 -1.37 12.56
CA MET A 306 15.07 -1.74 13.32
C MET A 306 14.90 -3.14 13.90
N LEU A 307 15.88 -4.02 13.68
CA LEU A 307 15.90 -5.36 14.25
C LEU A 307 17.22 -5.57 15.00
N ARG A 308 17.15 -6.15 16.20
CA ARG A 308 18.34 -6.46 16.99
C ARG A 308 18.56 -7.97 17.02
N HIS A 309 19.78 -8.41 16.73
CA HIS A 309 20.21 -9.79 16.84
C HIS A 309 21.57 -9.85 17.53
N GLY A 310 21.56 -10.16 18.83
CA GLY A 310 22.77 -10.11 19.67
C GLY A 310 23.36 -8.70 19.71
N THR A 311 24.61 -8.58 19.24
CA THR A 311 25.36 -7.32 19.14
C THR A 311 25.09 -6.56 17.84
N VAL A 312 24.42 -7.18 16.85
CA VAL A 312 24.13 -6.58 15.55
C VAL A 312 22.77 -5.90 15.59
N THR A 313 22.71 -4.66 15.10
CA THR A 313 21.46 -3.93 14.87
C THR A 313 21.30 -3.69 13.38
N TYR A 314 20.23 -4.23 12.81
CA TYR A 314 19.85 -4.05 11.41
C TYR A 314 18.94 -2.85 11.27
N PHE A 315 19.25 -1.99 10.30
CA PHE A 315 18.40 -0.87 9.87
C PHE A 315 17.90 -1.18 8.46
N LEU A 316 16.61 -1.48 8.33
CA LEU A 316 16.01 -1.99 7.11
C LEU A 316 15.02 -0.97 6.53
N ASP A 317 15.23 -0.56 5.28
CA ASP A 317 14.27 0.23 4.52
C ASP A 317 14.28 -0.14 3.02
N GLY A 318 13.08 -0.24 2.43
CA GLY A 318 12.90 -0.44 0.99
C GLY A 318 12.88 0.85 0.15
N ALA A 319 13.68 1.85 0.49
CA ALA A 319 13.79 3.12 -0.23
C ALA A 319 14.38 2.90 -1.64
N HIS A 320 13.76 3.46 -2.66
CA HIS A 320 14.11 3.17 -4.06
C HIS A 320 13.90 4.36 -5.01
N THR A 321 13.70 5.55 -4.47
CA THR A 321 13.73 6.83 -5.19
C THR A 321 14.57 7.81 -4.42
N THR A 322 15.17 8.80 -5.09
CA THR A 322 16.01 9.84 -4.48
C THR A 322 15.39 10.42 -3.21
N ARG A 323 14.11 10.82 -3.27
CA ARG A 323 13.38 11.38 -2.13
C ARG A 323 13.22 10.39 -0.97
N SER A 324 12.85 9.13 -1.27
CA SER A 324 12.73 8.10 -0.22
C SER A 324 14.08 7.73 0.39
N MET A 325 15.15 7.76 -0.41
CA MET A 325 16.50 7.49 0.07
C MET A 325 17.02 8.59 0.99
N GLN A 326 16.78 9.86 0.64
CA GLN A 326 17.07 10.98 1.54
C GLN A 326 16.34 10.84 2.88
N ALA A 327 15.06 10.48 2.85
CA ALA A 327 14.29 10.24 4.08
C ALA A 327 14.85 9.06 4.90
N CYS A 328 15.26 7.97 4.24
CA CYS A 328 15.90 6.82 4.87
C CYS A 328 17.25 7.19 5.48
N ILE A 329 18.08 7.95 4.77
CA ILE A 329 19.38 8.43 5.24
C ILE A 329 19.20 9.28 6.50
N GLN A 330 18.24 10.20 6.49
CA GLN A 330 17.96 11.05 7.64
C GLN A 330 17.54 10.21 8.86
N TRP A 331 16.58 9.30 8.66
CA TRP A 331 16.16 8.37 9.72
C TRP A 331 17.33 7.54 10.26
N PHE A 332 18.17 6.99 9.38
CA PHE A 332 19.33 6.20 9.78
C PHE A 332 20.31 7.04 10.60
N LYS A 333 20.63 8.26 10.17
CA LYS A 333 21.54 9.15 10.90
C LYS A 333 21.04 9.41 12.31
N ASP A 334 19.76 9.77 12.44
CA ASP A 334 19.16 10.11 13.73
C ASP A 334 19.13 8.90 14.67
N THR A 335 18.73 7.73 14.16
CA THR A 335 18.57 6.51 14.95
C THR A 335 19.91 5.86 15.29
N ALA A 336 20.84 5.80 14.34
CA ALA A 336 22.16 5.21 14.54
C ALA A 336 23.01 6.03 15.53
N ALA A 337 22.93 7.37 15.48
CA ALA A 337 23.60 8.22 16.46
C ALA A 337 23.08 8.01 17.88
N GLN A 338 21.77 7.83 18.04
CA GLN A 338 21.17 7.48 19.34
C GLN A 338 21.66 6.11 19.83
N HIS A 339 21.73 5.12 18.95
CA HIS A 339 22.22 3.78 19.29
C HIS A 339 23.70 3.75 19.66
N GLU A 340 24.53 4.51 18.94
CA GLU A 340 25.97 4.59 19.21
C GLU A 340 26.26 5.18 20.60
N ARG A 341 25.48 6.17 21.05
CA ARG A 341 25.60 6.71 22.42
C ARG A 341 25.38 5.68 23.52
N ASN A 342 24.62 4.62 23.22
CA ASN A 342 24.30 3.55 24.17
C ASN A 342 25.19 2.30 23.95
N ALA A 343 26.14 2.35 23.02
CA ALA A 343 27.02 1.22 22.73
C ALA A 343 28.16 1.15 23.75
N ALA A 344 28.44 -0.06 24.26
CA ALA A 344 29.50 -0.30 25.24
C ALA A 344 30.92 -0.35 24.63
N GLY A 345 31.06 -0.13 23.32
CA GLY A 345 32.32 -0.31 22.60
C GLY A 345 32.30 0.28 21.18
N PRO A 346 33.38 0.10 20.41
CA PRO A 346 33.47 0.66 19.06
C PRO A 346 32.38 0.10 18.14
N VAL A 347 31.75 0.99 17.37
CA VAL A 347 30.68 0.64 16.42
C VAL A 347 31.26 0.57 15.01
N ALA A 348 31.07 -0.57 14.35
CA ALA A 348 31.29 -0.74 12.91
C ALA A 348 29.94 -0.61 12.18
N ARG A 349 29.95 0.01 11.00
CA ARG A 349 28.77 0.21 10.15
C ARG A 349 29.00 -0.43 8.80
N VAL A 350 28.05 -1.27 8.38
CA VAL A 350 28.08 -1.98 7.08
C VAL A 350 26.83 -1.58 6.31
N LEU A 351 27.00 -1.13 5.06
CA LEU A 351 25.89 -0.80 4.17
C LEU A 351 25.61 -1.98 3.24
N LEU A 352 24.42 -2.57 3.36
CA LEU A 352 23.91 -3.52 2.38
C LEU A 352 22.94 -2.81 1.44
N PHE A 353 23.31 -2.70 0.17
CA PHE A 353 22.49 -2.05 -0.86
C PHE A 353 22.17 -3.03 -1.99
N ASN A 354 20.90 -3.09 -2.38
CA ASN A 354 20.46 -3.82 -3.56
C ASN A 354 19.45 -2.99 -4.34
N ALA A 355 19.61 -2.95 -5.66
CA ALA A 355 18.69 -2.29 -6.58
C ALA A 355 18.41 -3.21 -7.77
N THR A 356 17.15 -3.27 -8.18
CA THR A 356 16.69 -4.07 -9.32
C THR A 356 16.01 -3.18 -10.37
N GLY A 357 16.06 -3.62 -11.63
CA GLY A 357 15.47 -2.93 -12.78
C GLY A 357 16.35 -1.81 -13.36
N GLU A 358 15.76 -0.97 -14.22
CA GLU A 358 16.44 0.10 -14.98
C GLU A 358 16.78 1.35 -14.14
N ARG A 359 16.96 1.21 -12.82
CA ARG A 359 17.24 2.35 -11.93
C ARG A 359 18.72 2.70 -11.98
N ASP A 360 19.05 3.98 -11.83
CA ASP A 360 20.43 4.46 -11.70
C ASP A 360 21.00 4.08 -10.32
N SER A 361 21.44 2.83 -10.21
CA SER A 361 22.01 2.25 -8.99
C SER A 361 23.28 2.97 -8.55
N ALA A 362 24.07 3.48 -9.50
CA ALA A 362 25.29 4.23 -9.22
C ALA A 362 24.99 5.57 -8.53
N ALA A 363 24.03 6.34 -9.06
CA ALA A 363 23.61 7.60 -8.44
C ALA A 363 22.97 7.36 -7.06
N MET A 364 22.15 6.31 -6.93
CA MET A 364 21.55 5.92 -5.64
C MET A 364 22.62 5.54 -4.61
N LEU A 365 23.60 4.71 -4.98
CA LEU A 365 24.68 4.31 -4.08
C LEU A 365 25.56 5.50 -3.70
N LYS A 366 25.89 6.37 -4.67
CA LYS A 366 26.65 7.61 -4.41
C LYS A 366 25.96 8.48 -3.36
N LEU A 367 24.63 8.63 -3.46
CA LEU A 367 23.84 9.38 -2.47
C LEU A 367 23.97 8.77 -1.06
N LEU A 368 23.90 7.44 -0.93
CA LEU A 368 24.05 6.75 0.35
C LEU A 368 25.45 6.91 0.93
N VAL A 369 26.48 6.58 0.13
CA VAL A 369 27.87 6.56 0.56
C VAL A 369 28.31 7.95 1.01
N VAL A 370 28.09 8.98 0.18
CA VAL A 370 28.48 10.36 0.52
C VAL A 370 27.78 10.81 1.80
N SER A 371 26.48 10.56 1.91
CA SER A 371 25.70 11.06 3.05
C SER A 371 26.04 10.34 4.36
N ILE A 372 26.29 9.02 4.30
CA ILE A 372 26.58 8.19 5.48
C ILE A 372 28.03 8.41 5.94
N ILE A 373 29.00 8.40 5.02
CA ILE A 373 30.42 8.65 5.36
C ILE A 373 30.57 10.03 6.00
N THR A 374 29.98 11.07 5.41
CA THR A 374 30.08 12.45 5.95
C THR A 374 29.49 12.59 7.35
N ALA A 375 28.50 11.75 7.71
CA ALA A 375 27.86 11.82 9.02
C ALA A 375 28.62 11.09 10.13
N PHE A 376 29.49 10.15 9.78
CA PHE A 376 30.12 9.23 10.74
C PHE A 376 31.62 9.06 10.47
N SER A 377 32.31 10.15 10.09
CA SER A 377 33.66 10.25 9.50
C SER A 377 34.85 9.53 10.18
N ASN A 378 34.68 8.41 10.87
CA ASN A 378 35.74 7.65 11.52
C ASN A 378 35.64 6.11 11.49
N LYS A 379 34.69 5.44 10.79
CA LYS A 379 34.66 3.95 10.61
C LYS A 379 33.48 3.46 9.73
N CYS A 380 33.59 3.55 8.40
CA CYS A 380 32.66 2.85 7.49
C CYS A 380 33.47 2.04 6.48
N GLU A 381 33.29 0.72 6.47
CA GLU A 381 33.68 -0.14 5.34
C GLU A 381 32.44 -0.30 4.45
N VAL A 382 32.59 -0.04 3.15
CA VAL A 382 31.52 -0.11 2.15
C VAL A 382 31.42 -1.52 1.59
#